data_AF-A0A6A6SZU0-F1
#
_entry.id   AF-A0A6A6SZU0-F1
#
_cell.length_a   1.000
_cell.length_b   1.000
_cell.length_c   1.000
_cell.angle_alpha   90.00
_cell.angle_beta   90.00
_cell.angle_gamma   90.00
#
_symmetry.space_group_name_H-M   'P 1'
#
loop_
_entity.id
_entity.type
_entity.pdbx_description
1 polymer ?
#
loop_
_entity_poly.entity_id
_entity_poly.type
_entity_poly.pdbx_seq_one_letter_code
_entity_poly.pdbx_strand_id
1 'polypeptide(L)'
;LPPSLPTFPIFPFPSPPHPRKRTTPVPISTTPSTPPTYPPWSWLLSTSTWTLHHSSTVPFCSTFLSLSPFLSDVAAMLQCWVRTGHNDFMHARLYERGMPAHLQDAFVTYAAYRGRTDAVGHVLLGVAEAKMEGLVRMFGVGVAAESASASSGASSAARRRRNLLDQLSRVQALFVYIFILLFDGSVRARASAETRIPVLRDWSLRRTVLVLQTVLNIYGIMKDGWAECGGAVMLNARAGLWDARGVREWWDVVVEPAPAPLIVSSKMPDPVIDECAADQVDGFVRLYWRYVVGRDRVAWW
;
A
#
# COMPACT_ATOMS: atom_id res chain seq x y z
N LEU A 1 17.02 -2.10 28.80
CA LEU A 1 16.80 -3.26 27.91
C LEU A 1 15.48 -3.02 27.16
N PRO A 2 15.46 -3.05 25.82
CA PRO A 2 14.20 -2.99 25.06
C PRO A 2 13.42 -4.32 25.19
N PRO A 3 12.08 -4.30 25.11
CA PRO A 3 11.30 -5.53 25.12
C PRO A 3 11.52 -6.34 23.83
N SER A 4 11.74 -7.65 23.97
CA SER A 4 11.87 -8.58 22.85
C SER A 4 10.55 -8.77 22.12
N LEU A 5 10.58 -8.72 20.78
CA LEU A 5 9.44 -9.11 19.94
C LEU A 5 9.18 -10.63 20.05
N PRO A 6 7.92 -11.09 19.97
CA PRO A 6 7.58 -12.50 20.06
C PRO A 6 8.04 -13.28 18.82
N THR A 7 8.67 -14.43 19.03
CA THR A 7 9.16 -15.33 17.97
C THR A 7 8.06 -16.29 17.54
N PHE A 8 7.79 -16.40 16.24
CA PHE A 8 6.86 -17.40 15.69
C PHE A 8 7.56 -18.74 15.43
N PRO A 9 6.89 -19.89 15.68
CA PRO A 9 7.44 -21.22 15.37
C PRO A 9 7.42 -21.50 13.86
N ILE A 10 8.42 -22.24 13.37
CA ILE A 10 8.57 -22.63 11.97
C ILE A 10 8.33 -24.13 11.84
N PHE A 11 7.48 -24.54 10.88
CA PHE A 11 7.26 -25.93 10.50
C PHE A 11 7.97 -26.27 9.16
N PRO A 12 8.41 -27.52 8.93
CA PRO A 12 9.08 -27.93 7.70
C PRO A 12 8.12 -28.12 6.52
N PHE A 13 8.58 -27.77 5.31
CA PHE A 13 7.80 -27.85 4.07
C PHE A 13 8.07 -29.14 3.26
N PRO A 14 7.06 -29.69 2.54
CA PRO A 14 7.25 -30.74 1.53
C PRO A 14 7.63 -30.17 0.14
N SER A 15 8.28 -30.98 -0.68
CA SER A 15 8.83 -30.57 -2.00
C SER A 15 7.76 -30.49 -3.12
N PRO A 16 7.87 -29.52 -4.06
CA PRO A 16 6.92 -29.33 -5.16
C PRO A 16 7.21 -30.20 -6.42
N PRO A 17 6.20 -30.50 -7.26
CA PRO A 17 6.34 -31.27 -8.50
C PRO A 17 6.72 -30.43 -9.75
N HIS A 18 7.13 -31.10 -10.83
CA HIS A 18 7.66 -30.49 -12.06
C HIS A 18 6.60 -29.89 -13.04
N PRO A 19 6.94 -28.85 -13.82
CA PRO A 19 6.00 -28.13 -14.70
C PRO A 19 5.83 -28.73 -16.12
N ARG A 20 4.72 -28.40 -16.79
CA ARG A 20 4.44 -28.68 -18.22
C ARG A 20 4.80 -27.50 -19.14
N LYS A 21 4.81 -27.76 -20.46
CA LYS A 21 5.44 -26.92 -21.52
C LYS A 21 4.59 -25.72 -21.99
N ARG A 22 5.28 -24.73 -22.60
CA ARG A 22 4.73 -23.45 -23.11
C ARG A 22 4.25 -23.52 -24.58
N THR A 23 3.48 -22.51 -24.99
CA THR A 23 3.19 -22.10 -26.38
C THR A 23 3.82 -20.74 -26.71
N THR A 24 3.86 -20.35 -28.00
CA THR A 24 4.66 -19.25 -28.56
C THR A 24 3.90 -17.92 -28.82
N PRO A 25 4.59 -16.77 -28.87
CA PRO A 25 3.98 -15.45 -29.14
C PRO A 25 3.99 -15.05 -30.64
N VAL A 26 3.27 -13.97 -30.97
CA VAL A 26 3.13 -13.36 -32.30
C VAL A 26 3.73 -11.92 -32.28
N PRO A 27 4.43 -11.45 -33.34
CA PRO A 27 5.08 -10.13 -33.34
C PRO A 27 4.13 -8.95 -33.58
N ILE A 28 4.54 -7.76 -33.16
CA ILE A 28 3.85 -6.48 -33.36
C ILE A 28 4.71 -5.58 -34.26
N SER A 29 4.07 -4.88 -35.21
CA SER A 29 4.75 -3.96 -36.14
C SER A 29 4.90 -2.55 -35.54
N THR A 30 6.01 -1.87 -35.84
CA THR A 30 6.33 -0.52 -35.36
C THR A 30 6.38 0.50 -36.50
N THR A 31 5.68 1.63 -36.31
CA THR A 31 5.91 2.87 -37.06
C THR A 31 6.09 4.03 -36.07
N PRO A 32 7.05 4.95 -36.29
CA PRO A 32 7.35 6.01 -35.34
C PRO A 32 6.42 7.22 -35.54
N SER A 33 5.64 7.57 -34.51
CA SER A 33 4.92 8.83 -34.44
C SER A 33 5.67 9.85 -33.58
N THR A 34 5.67 11.11 -34.02
CA THR A 34 6.32 12.23 -33.32
C THR A 34 5.62 12.47 -31.98
N PRO A 35 6.34 12.61 -30.85
CA PRO A 35 5.72 12.76 -29.54
C PRO A 35 5.00 14.12 -29.42
N PRO A 36 3.75 14.18 -28.94
CA PRO A 36 3.07 15.45 -28.71
C PRO A 36 3.71 16.25 -27.57
N THR A 37 3.90 17.56 -27.76
CA THR A 37 4.46 18.47 -26.76
C THR A 37 3.47 18.76 -25.65
N TYR A 38 3.31 17.83 -24.71
CA TYR A 38 2.50 18.02 -23.51
C TYR A 38 3.22 18.86 -22.44
N PRO A 39 2.49 19.53 -21.52
CA PRO A 39 3.08 20.05 -20.29
C PRO A 39 3.70 18.91 -19.45
N PRO A 40 4.81 19.14 -18.71
CA PRO A 40 5.65 18.08 -18.15
C PRO A 40 5.05 17.27 -16.99
N TRP A 41 3.75 17.40 -16.72
CA TRP A 41 2.98 16.62 -15.73
C TRP A 41 1.79 15.89 -16.38
N SER A 42 1.63 15.93 -17.70
CA SER A 42 0.53 15.23 -18.40
C SER A 42 0.55 13.72 -18.16
N TRP A 43 1.74 13.13 -18.10
CA TRP A 43 1.96 11.71 -17.80
C TRP A 43 1.42 11.34 -16.41
N LEU A 44 1.44 12.26 -15.43
CA LEU A 44 0.88 12.04 -14.09
C LEU A 44 -0.65 11.85 -14.17
N LEU A 45 -1.29 12.55 -15.10
CA LEU A 45 -2.73 12.45 -15.40
C LEU A 45 -3.06 11.34 -16.41
N SER A 46 -2.06 10.73 -17.06
CA SER A 46 -2.27 9.66 -18.04
C SER A 46 -2.73 8.36 -17.38
N THR A 47 -3.74 7.74 -18.00
CA THR A 47 -4.18 6.38 -17.65
C THR A 47 -3.15 5.31 -17.99
N SER A 48 -2.22 5.56 -18.93
CA SER A 48 -1.13 4.61 -19.25
C SER A 48 -0.08 4.50 -18.14
N THR A 49 0.13 5.54 -17.33
CA THR A 49 0.94 5.46 -16.10
C THR A 49 0.13 4.84 -14.93
N TRP A 50 -1.18 4.67 -15.12
CA TRP A 50 -2.15 3.96 -14.27
C TRP A 50 -2.08 2.42 -14.27
N THR A 51 -1.41 1.78 -15.24
CA THR A 51 -1.53 0.32 -15.41
C THR A 51 -0.64 -0.50 -14.47
N LEU A 52 -1.24 -1.51 -13.82
CA LEU A 52 -0.48 -2.57 -13.14
C LEU A 52 0.26 -3.41 -14.18
N HIS A 53 1.60 -3.36 -14.15
CA HIS A 53 2.41 -4.16 -15.06
C HIS A 53 2.58 -5.58 -14.51
N HIS A 54 1.68 -6.47 -14.93
CA HIS A 54 1.78 -7.91 -14.70
C HIS A 54 2.94 -8.49 -15.52
N SER A 55 3.86 -9.18 -14.85
CA SER A 55 4.91 -9.95 -15.54
C SER A 55 4.46 -11.40 -15.63
N SER A 56 4.30 -11.90 -16.85
CA SER A 56 4.10 -13.33 -17.12
C SER A 56 5.41 -14.13 -17.09
N THR A 57 6.55 -13.45 -16.92
CA THR A 57 7.86 -14.08 -16.76
C THR A 57 7.99 -14.64 -15.36
N VAL A 58 8.12 -15.97 -15.25
CA VAL A 58 8.47 -16.65 -14.00
C VAL A 58 9.80 -16.05 -13.47
N PRO A 59 9.87 -15.57 -12.22
CA PRO A 59 11.10 -15.00 -11.68
C PRO A 59 12.24 -16.03 -11.69
N PHE A 60 13.41 -15.64 -12.19
CA PHE A 60 14.62 -16.47 -12.13
C PHE A 60 15.26 -16.48 -10.73
N CYS A 61 14.78 -15.63 -9.82
CA CYS A 61 15.29 -15.48 -8.47
C CYS A 61 14.26 -15.96 -7.44
N SER A 62 14.63 -16.99 -6.68
CA SER A 62 13.91 -17.46 -5.51
C SER A 62 14.56 -16.86 -4.26
N THR A 63 14.42 -15.54 -4.06
CA THR A 63 14.88 -14.89 -2.84
C THR A 63 14.15 -15.47 -1.64
N PHE A 64 14.90 -15.84 -0.60
CA PHE A 64 14.34 -16.27 0.68
C PHE A 64 13.84 -15.04 1.45
N LEU A 65 12.75 -14.43 0.96
CA LEU A 65 12.20 -13.18 1.47
C LEU A 65 11.82 -13.35 2.95
N SER A 66 12.56 -12.71 3.85
CA SER A 66 12.20 -12.66 5.26
C SER A 66 11.00 -11.72 5.45
N LEU A 67 9.80 -12.30 5.45
CA LEU A 67 8.54 -11.55 5.40
C LEU A 67 8.22 -10.80 6.71
N SER A 68 8.62 -11.38 7.85
CA SER A 68 8.41 -10.82 9.20
C SER A 68 9.01 -9.40 9.38
N PRO A 69 10.24 -9.12 8.91
CA PRO A 69 10.76 -7.76 8.71
C PRO A 69 9.76 -6.73 8.13
N PHE A 70 9.10 -7.02 7.02
CA PHE A 70 8.19 -6.05 6.40
C PHE A 70 6.90 -5.86 7.22
N LEU A 71 6.34 -6.94 7.78
CA LEU A 71 5.18 -6.83 8.68
C LEU A 71 5.52 -6.01 9.94
N SER A 72 6.76 -6.11 10.42
CA SER A 72 7.28 -5.30 11.53
C SER A 72 7.41 -3.83 11.15
N ASP A 73 7.94 -3.52 9.96
CA ASP A 73 8.05 -2.16 9.41
C ASP A 73 6.66 -1.52 9.22
N VAL A 74 5.67 -2.29 8.71
CA VAL A 74 4.27 -1.82 8.58
C VAL A 74 3.62 -1.60 9.95
N ALA A 75 3.85 -2.46 10.94
CA ALA A 75 3.36 -2.25 12.30
C ALA A 75 4.01 -1.01 12.96
N ALA A 76 5.30 -0.76 12.72
CA ALA A 76 5.98 0.45 13.17
C ALA A 76 5.44 1.72 12.46
N MET A 77 5.16 1.64 11.17
CA MET A 77 4.54 2.72 10.38
C MET A 77 3.15 3.08 10.93
N LEU A 78 2.30 2.11 11.24
CA LEU A 78 0.98 2.34 11.85
C LEU A 78 1.09 2.82 13.31
N GLN A 79 2.07 2.35 14.09
CA GLN A 79 2.37 2.88 15.41
C GLN A 79 2.82 4.35 15.38
N CYS A 80 3.56 4.76 14.34
CA CYS A 80 3.97 6.14 14.15
C CYS A 80 2.75 7.05 13.93
N TRP A 81 1.79 6.61 13.11
CA TRP A 81 0.53 7.34 12.88
C TRP A 81 -0.27 7.57 14.16
N VAL A 82 -0.37 6.59 15.07
CA VAL A 82 -1.01 6.80 16.39
C VAL A 82 -0.27 7.83 17.25
N ARG A 83 1.05 7.95 17.10
CA ARG A 83 1.89 8.87 17.89
C ARG A 83 1.93 10.31 17.35
N THR A 84 1.86 10.50 16.04
CA THR A 84 2.05 11.83 15.40
C THR A 84 0.86 12.31 14.56
N GLY A 85 -0.15 11.48 14.35
CA GLY A 85 -1.27 11.75 13.44
C GLY A 85 -0.96 11.54 11.96
N HIS A 86 0.28 11.19 11.58
CA HIS A 86 0.71 10.98 10.19
C HIS A 86 1.78 9.89 10.05
N ASN A 87 1.99 9.38 8.83
CA ASN A 87 3.12 8.51 8.49
C ASN A 87 3.36 8.50 6.96
N ASP A 88 4.30 7.69 6.51
CA ASP A 88 4.70 7.53 5.11
C ASP A 88 3.57 7.02 4.17
N PHE A 89 2.41 6.66 4.74
CA PHE A 89 1.18 6.18 4.07
C PHE A 89 -0.03 7.12 4.26
N MET A 90 -0.03 7.96 5.31
CA MET A 90 -1.05 8.95 5.65
C MET A 90 -0.39 10.33 5.84
N HIS A 91 -0.38 11.12 4.76
CA HIS A 91 0.22 12.46 4.68
C HIS A 91 -0.36 13.42 5.75
N ALA A 92 0.48 14.21 6.44
CA ALA A 92 0.03 15.04 7.56
C ALA A 92 -1.09 16.04 7.20
N ARG A 93 -0.98 16.70 6.03
CA ARG A 93 -2.00 17.63 5.51
C ARG A 93 -3.31 16.96 5.04
N LEU A 94 -3.42 15.61 5.05
CA LEU A 94 -4.55 14.88 4.46
C LEU A 94 -5.85 15.05 5.26
N TYR A 95 -5.74 15.06 6.59
CA TYR A 95 -6.87 15.11 7.54
C TYR A 95 -6.77 16.26 8.54
N GLU A 96 -5.91 17.26 8.27
CA GLU A 96 -5.73 18.47 9.09
C GLU A 96 -7.06 19.19 9.42
N ARG A 97 -8.01 19.21 8.47
CA ARG A 97 -9.32 19.85 8.64
C ARG A 97 -10.37 18.97 9.33
N GLY A 98 -9.95 17.86 9.92
CA GLY A 98 -10.81 16.84 10.51
C GLY A 98 -10.60 15.48 9.85
N MET A 99 -10.38 14.45 10.67
CA MET A 99 -10.31 13.05 10.25
C MET A 99 -11.74 12.48 10.09
N PRO A 100 -12.06 11.76 9.00
CA PRO A 100 -13.36 11.09 8.84
C PRO A 100 -13.66 10.09 9.96
N ALA A 101 -14.92 9.97 10.37
CA ALA A 101 -15.32 9.22 11.56
C ALA A 101 -14.88 7.75 11.56
N HIS A 102 -14.99 7.05 10.42
CA HIS A 102 -14.52 5.67 10.28
C HIS A 102 -12.99 5.51 10.37
N LEU A 103 -12.23 6.57 10.09
CA LEU A 103 -10.78 6.60 10.25
C LEU A 103 -10.37 7.01 11.68
N GLN A 104 -11.16 7.85 12.36
CA GLN A 104 -11.04 8.06 13.82
C GLN A 104 -11.28 6.75 14.58
N ASP A 105 -12.33 6.01 14.22
CA ASP A 105 -12.60 4.68 14.77
C ASP A 105 -11.41 3.74 14.56
N ALA A 106 -10.80 3.74 13.37
CA ALA A 106 -9.65 2.89 13.07
C ALA A 106 -8.39 3.31 13.86
N PHE A 107 -8.17 4.61 14.02
CA PHE A 107 -7.09 5.17 14.85
C PHE A 107 -7.23 4.72 16.31
N VAL A 108 -8.42 4.91 16.91
CA VAL A 108 -8.70 4.52 18.30
C VAL A 108 -8.63 3.01 18.47
N THR A 109 -9.17 2.23 17.53
CA THR A 109 -9.12 0.76 17.56
C THR A 109 -7.68 0.26 17.48
N TYR A 110 -6.83 0.81 16.60
CA TYR A 110 -5.42 0.42 16.51
C TYR A 110 -4.61 0.85 17.75
N ALA A 111 -4.86 2.06 18.27
CA ALA A 111 -4.23 2.53 19.51
C ALA A 111 -4.54 1.61 20.70
N ALA A 112 -5.83 1.27 20.91
CA ALA A 112 -6.25 0.33 21.94
C ALA A 112 -5.68 -1.09 21.71
N TYR A 113 -5.71 -1.59 20.47
CA TYR A 113 -5.14 -2.89 20.10
C TYR A 113 -3.63 -2.99 20.37
N ARG A 114 -2.88 -1.90 20.23
CA ARG A 114 -1.44 -1.86 20.51
C ARG A 114 -1.10 -1.70 21.99
N GLY A 115 -2.02 -1.14 22.79
CA GLY A 115 -1.93 -1.07 24.25
C GLY A 115 -2.64 -2.21 25.01
N ARG A 116 -3.08 -3.27 24.30
CA ARG A 116 -3.93 -4.32 24.88
C ARG A 116 -3.19 -5.25 25.85
N THR A 117 -3.92 -5.76 26.84
CA THR A 117 -3.54 -6.95 27.60
C THR A 117 -4.25 -8.19 27.03
N ASP A 118 -3.72 -9.38 27.30
CA ASP A 118 -4.24 -10.64 26.75
C ASP A 118 -5.72 -10.85 27.09
N ALA A 119 -6.13 -10.47 28.31
CA ALA A 119 -7.51 -10.57 28.79
C ALA A 119 -8.53 -9.81 27.91
N VAL A 120 -8.15 -8.66 27.33
CA VAL A 120 -9.03 -7.84 26.49
C VAL A 120 -8.80 -8.02 24.99
N GLY A 121 -7.86 -8.88 24.58
CA GLY A 121 -7.50 -9.07 23.18
C GLY A 121 -8.71 -9.47 22.32
N HIS A 122 -9.46 -10.48 22.74
CA HIS A 122 -10.65 -10.95 22.04
C HIS A 122 -11.74 -9.87 21.89
N VAL A 123 -11.89 -8.97 22.87
CA VAL A 123 -12.86 -7.85 22.82
C VAL A 123 -12.47 -6.86 21.73
N LEU A 124 -11.19 -6.49 21.64
CA LEU A 124 -10.70 -5.52 20.66
C LEU A 124 -10.71 -6.08 19.23
N LEU A 125 -10.55 -7.39 19.06
CA LEU A 125 -10.79 -8.07 17.78
C LEU A 125 -12.27 -7.99 17.38
N GLY A 126 -13.20 -8.28 18.31
CA GLY A 126 -14.64 -8.12 18.06
C GLY A 126 -15.05 -6.68 17.70
N VAL A 127 -14.41 -5.67 18.30
CA VAL A 127 -14.58 -4.26 17.92
C VAL A 127 -14.06 -4.01 16.50
N ALA A 128 -12.86 -4.51 16.16
CA ALA A 128 -12.30 -4.36 14.82
C ALA A 128 -13.15 -5.06 13.75
N GLU A 129 -13.66 -6.27 14.02
CA GLU A 129 -14.61 -6.98 13.15
C GLU A 129 -15.88 -6.15 12.93
N ALA A 130 -16.56 -5.72 14.01
CA ALA A 130 -17.80 -4.95 13.91
C ALA A 130 -17.64 -3.59 13.19
N LYS A 131 -16.53 -2.89 13.42
CA LYS A 131 -16.20 -1.63 12.72
C LYS A 131 -15.90 -1.87 11.24
N MET A 132 -15.17 -2.94 10.90
CA MET A 132 -14.90 -3.36 9.53
C MET A 132 -16.19 -3.66 8.75
N GLU A 133 -17.12 -4.42 9.33
CA GLU A 133 -18.39 -4.75 8.67
C GLU A 133 -19.30 -3.53 8.52
N GLY A 134 -19.37 -2.67 9.54
CA GLY A 134 -20.06 -1.39 9.47
C GLY A 134 -19.54 -0.50 8.32
N LEU A 135 -18.21 -0.41 8.18
CA LEU A 135 -17.55 0.35 7.12
C LEU A 135 -17.87 -0.19 5.71
N VAL A 136 -17.81 -1.51 5.52
CA VAL A 136 -18.14 -2.17 4.24
C VAL A 136 -19.61 -1.94 3.87
N ARG A 137 -20.54 -2.12 4.82
CA ARG A 137 -21.97 -1.87 4.59
C ARG A 137 -22.26 -0.40 4.24
N MET A 138 -21.61 0.55 4.93
CA MET A 138 -21.78 1.98 4.65
C MET A 138 -21.24 2.41 3.28
N PHE A 139 -20.22 1.74 2.72
CA PHE A 139 -19.74 2.06 1.37
C PHE A 139 -20.69 1.57 0.28
N GLY A 140 -21.22 0.34 0.41
CA GLY A 140 -22.18 -0.19 -0.57
C GLY A 140 -23.43 0.68 -0.72
N VAL A 141 -23.95 1.20 0.39
CA VAL A 141 -25.06 2.18 0.39
C VAL A 141 -24.63 3.52 -0.24
N GLY A 142 -23.41 3.97 0.04
CA GLY A 142 -22.84 5.19 -0.54
C GLY A 142 -22.78 5.14 -2.08
N VAL A 143 -22.20 4.08 -2.66
CA VAL A 143 -22.06 3.92 -4.13
C VAL A 143 -23.43 3.92 -4.82
N ALA A 144 -24.44 3.27 -4.24
CA ALA A 144 -25.81 3.29 -4.77
C ALA A 144 -26.42 4.71 -4.77
N ALA A 145 -26.21 5.48 -3.69
CA ALA A 145 -26.69 6.85 -3.57
C ALA A 145 -25.94 7.86 -4.48
N GLU A 146 -24.62 7.66 -4.69
CA GLU A 146 -23.84 8.46 -5.65
C GLU A 146 -24.29 8.24 -7.09
N SER A 147 -24.61 6.98 -7.44
CA SER A 147 -25.16 6.63 -8.76
C SER A 147 -26.49 7.33 -9.04
N ALA A 148 -27.33 7.52 -8.03
CA ALA A 148 -28.62 8.19 -8.14
C ALA A 148 -28.54 9.74 -8.16
N SER A 149 -27.45 10.34 -7.67
CA SER A 149 -27.31 11.79 -7.48
C SER A 149 -26.38 12.51 -8.47
N ALA A 150 -25.95 11.82 -9.53
CA ALA A 150 -25.02 12.33 -10.54
C ALA A 150 -25.53 13.55 -11.35
N SER A 151 -26.82 13.89 -11.26
CA SER A 151 -27.53 14.89 -12.07
C SER A 151 -27.35 16.36 -11.67
N SER A 152 -26.57 16.69 -10.63
CA SER A 152 -26.44 18.06 -10.11
C SER A 152 -25.07 18.72 -10.40
N GLY A 153 -25.12 19.95 -10.94
CA GLY A 153 -23.99 20.66 -11.55
C GLY A 153 -23.08 21.50 -10.63
N ALA A 154 -23.12 21.32 -9.31
CA ALA A 154 -22.28 22.09 -8.39
C ALA A 154 -20.78 21.69 -8.49
N SER A 155 -19.89 22.69 -8.55
CA SER A 155 -18.43 22.61 -8.80
C SER A 155 -17.79 21.21 -8.73
N SER A 156 -17.74 20.55 -9.89
CA SER A 156 -17.44 19.11 -10.03
C SER A 156 -16.09 18.70 -9.40
N ALA A 157 -15.08 19.55 -9.45
CA ALA A 157 -13.77 19.30 -8.86
C ALA A 157 -13.79 19.24 -7.32
N ALA A 158 -14.55 20.12 -6.65
CA ALA A 158 -14.66 20.15 -5.19
C ALA A 158 -15.54 19.02 -4.64
N ARG A 159 -16.50 18.52 -5.43
CA ARG A 159 -17.18 17.24 -5.17
C ARG A 159 -16.20 16.08 -5.36
N ARG A 160 -15.61 15.92 -6.54
CA ARG A 160 -14.64 14.85 -6.85
C ARG A 160 -13.51 14.72 -5.82
N ARG A 161 -12.94 15.84 -5.34
CA ARG A 161 -11.92 15.81 -4.27
C ARG A 161 -12.45 15.24 -2.96
N ARG A 162 -13.68 15.55 -2.55
CA ARG A 162 -14.29 14.98 -1.34
C ARG A 162 -14.54 13.49 -1.49
N ASN A 163 -15.09 13.04 -2.62
CA ASN A 163 -15.30 11.62 -2.91
C ASN A 163 -13.98 10.81 -2.85
N LEU A 164 -12.90 11.34 -3.45
CA LEU A 164 -11.58 10.70 -3.41
C LEU A 164 -10.97 10.65 -2.00
N LEU A 165 -11.14 11.71 -1.19
CA LEU A 165 -10.68 11.72 0.20
C LEU A 165 -11.48 10.77 1.09
N ASP A 166 -12.80 10.66 0.87
CA ASP A 166 -13.66 9.71 1.55
C ASP A 166 -13.27 8.27 1.18
N GLN A 167 -13.21 7.92 -0.11
CA GLN A 167 -12.73 6.60 -0.56
C GLN A 167 -11.35 6.26 0.03
N LEU A 168 -10.38 7.18 -0.04
CA LEU A 168 -9.04 6.96 0.53
C LEU A 168 -9.09 6.69 2.05
N SER A 169 -9.86 7.47 2.80
CA SER A 169 -9.99 7.27 4.25
C SER A 169 -10.69 5.94 4.61
N ARG A 170 -11.61 5.46 3.77
CA ARG A 170 -12.24 4.14 3.91
C ARG A 170 -11.27 3.01 3.60
N VAL A 171 -10.45 3.13 2.56
CA VAL A 171 -9.35 2.18 2.25
C VAL A 171 -8.35 2.10 3.40
N GLN A 172 -7.94 3.26 3.93
CA GLN A 172 -7.00 3.33 5.05
C GLN A 172 -7.58 2.73 6.34
N ALA A 173 -8.85 2.98 6.66
CA ALA A 173 -9.53 2.37 7.79
C ALA A 173 -9.71 0.85 7.61
N LEU A 174 -10.18 0.40 6.44
CA LEU A 174 -10.37 -1.02 6.11
C LEU A 174 -9.05 -1.81 6.18
N PHE A 175 -7.95 -1.21 5.71
CA PHE A 175 -6.61 -1.77 5.87
C PHE A 175 -6.23 -1.98 7.32
N VAL A 176 -6.42 -0.98 8.19
CA VAL A 176 -6.06 -1.06 9.60
C VAL A 176 -6.80 -2.20 10.30
N TYR A 177 -8.10 -2.37 10.04
CA TYR A 177 -8.86 -3.51 10.58
C TYR A 177 -8.37 -4.85 10.03
N ILE A 178 -8.17 -4.99 8.71
CA ILE A 178 -7.68 -6.23 8.09
C ILE A 178 -6.26 -6.57 8.60
N PHE A 179 -5.38 -5.60 8.79
CA PHE A 179 -4.04 -5.81 9.36
C PHE A 179 -4.08 -6.28 10.81
N ILE A 180 -4.96 -5.71 11.64
CA ILE A 180 -5.20 -6.21 13.01
C ILE A 180 -5.62 -7.68 12.96
N LEU A 181 -6.65 -7.99 12.17
CA LEU A 181 -7.35 -9.27 12.21
C LEU A 181 -6.58 -10.43 11.56
N LEU A 182 -5.77 -10.19 10.53
CA LEU A 182 -4.93 -11.23 9.91
C LEU A 182 -3.76 -11.67 10.81
N PHE A 183 -3.11 -10.70 11.50
CA PHE A 183 -1.82 -10.88 12.16
C PHE A 183 -1.87 -10.90 13.70
N ASP A 184 -3.03 -10.73 14.33
CA ASP A 184 -3.20 -10.95 15.78
C ASP A 184 -2.81 -12.37 16.21
N GLY A 185 -3.25 -13.37 15.44
CA GLY A 185 -3.08 -14.78 15.76
C GLY A 185 -4.40 -15.55 15.70
N SER A 186 -5.50 -14.95 16.18
CA SER A 186 -6.84 -15.53 16.19
C SER A 186 -7.30 -16.05 14.81
N VAL A 187 -7.66 -17.33 14.75
CA VAL A 187 -8.15 -18.00 13.53
C VAL A 187 -9.50 -17.42 13.07
N ARG A 188 -10.38 -17.06 14.02
CA ARG A 188 -11.67 -16.41 13.73
C ARG A 188 -11.47 -15.03 13.09
N ALA A 189 -10.59 -14.21 13.68
CA ALA A 189 -10.29 -12.87 13.19
C ALA A 189 -9.72 -12.92 11.76
N ARG A 190 -8.76 -13.82 11.54
CA ARG A 190 -8.15 -14.06 10.23
C ARG A 190 -9.20 -14.46 9.19
N ALA A 191 -10.04 -15.45 9.49
CA ALA A 191 -11.10 -15.89 8.58
C ALA A 191 -12.12 -14.76 8.27
N SER A 192 -12.45 -13.91 9.26
CA SER A 192 -13.29 -12.73 9.05
C SER A 192 -12.64 -11.74 8.06
N ALA A 193 -11.36 -11.42 8.27
CA ALA A 193 -10.60 -10.52 7.39
C ALA A 193 -10.39 -11.08 5.98
N GLU A 194 -10.18 -12.40 5.82
CA GLU A 194 -10.08 -13.07 4.52
C GLU A 194 -11.28 -12.76 3.61
N THR A 195 -12.50 -12.75 4.16
CA THR A 195 -13.74 -12.42 3.41
C THR A 195 -13.82 -10.96 2.93
N ARG A 196 -12.91 -10.08 3.38
CA ARG A 196 -12.86 -8.65 3.03
C ARG A 196 -11.64 -8.29 2.17
N ILE A 197 -10.73 -9.23 1.91
CA ILE A 197 -9.56 -9.03 1.03
C ILE A 197 -9.94 -8.56 -0.40
N PRO A 198 -10.97 -9.12 -1.08
CA PRO A 198 -11.37 -8.64 -2.41
C PRO A 198 -11.86 -7.19 -2.36
N VAL A 199 -12.71 -6.87 -1.37
CA VAL A 199 -13.26 -5.52 -1.17
C VAL A 199 -12.15 -4.49 -0.95
N LEU A 200 -11.13 -4.83 -0.16
CA LEU A 200 -9.95 -3.97 0.04
C LEU A 200 -9.18 -3.75 -1.27
N ARG A 201 -8.96 -4.80 -2.06
CA ARG A 201 -8.28 -4.69 -3.37
C ARG A 201 -9.04 -3.77 -4.32
N ASP A 202 -10.34 -3.98 -4.50
CA ASP A 202 -11.18 -3.22 -5.43
C ASP A 202 -11.25 -1.73 -5.12
N TRP A 203 -11.19 -1.35 -3.83
CA TRP A 203 -11.24 0.05 -3.42
C TRP A 203 -9.89 0.79 -3.50
N SER A 204 -8.77 0.06 -3.62
CA SER A 204 -7.42 0.56 -3.39
C SER A 204 -6.94 1.61 -4.40
N LEU A 205 -6.12 2.56 -3.95
CA LEU A 205 -5.61 3.70 -4.74
C LEU A 205 -4.07 3.77 -4.73
N ARG A 206 -3.40 3.95 -5.89
CA ARG A 206 -1.95 4.23 -6.06
C ARG A 206 -1.02 3.76 -4.93
N ARG A 207 -0.59 4.67 -4.04
CA ARG A 207 0.37 4.43 -2.94
C ARG A 207 -0.14 3.39 -1.93
N THR A 208 -1.47 3.28 -1.77
CA THR A 208 -2.07 2.25 -0.91
C THR A 208 -1.97 0.86 -1.52
N VAL A 209 -2.24 0.67 -2.83
CA VAL A 209 -2.17 -0.65 -3.52
C VAL A 209 -0.87 -1.40 -3.20
N LEU A 210 0.26 -0.68 -3.13
CA LEU A 210 1.56 -1.29 -2.85
C LEU A 210 1.71 -1.84 -1.43
N VAL A 211 1.28 -1.12 -0.38
CA VAL A 211 1.28 -1.68 0.99
C VAL A 211 0.32 -2.84 1.07
N LEU A 212 -0.89 -2.65 0.54
CA LEU A 212 -1.99 -3.60 0.67
C LEU A 212 -1.64 -4.91 -0.05
N GLN A 213 -1.23 -4.84 -1.33
CA GLN A 213 -0.85 -6.03 -2.07
C GLN A 213 0.41 -6.70 -1.51
N THR A 214 1.42 -5.97 -1.01
CA THR A 214 2.59 -6.62 -0.39
C THR A 214 2.23 -7.30 0.93
N VAL A 215 1.44 -6.67 1.80
CA VAL A 215 0.92 -7.31 3.03
C VAL A 215 0.08 -8.56 2.70
N LEU A 216 -0.80 -8.48 1.70
CA LEU A 216 -1.65 -9.59 1.27
C LEU A 216 -0.86 -10.72 0.58
N ASN A 217 0.20 -10.40 -0.17
CA ASN A 217 1.09 -11.39 -0.77
C ASN A 217 1.92 -12.10 0.29
N ILE A 218 2.47 -11.36 1.27
CA ILE A 218 3.15 -11.94 2.44
C ILE A 218 2.23 -12.90 3.17
N TYR A 219 0.99 -12.46 3.45
CA TYR A 219 -0.02 -13.29 4.09
C TYR A 219 -0.33 -14.57 3.29
N GLY A 220 -0.48 -14.47 1.95
CA GLY A 220 -0.66 -15.63 1.08
C GLY A 220 0.51 -16.60 1.14
N ILE A 221 1.76 -16.11 1.07
CA ILE A 221 2.96 -16.95 1.20
C ILE A 221 3.01 -17.63 2.58
N MET A 222 2.63 -16.94 3.65
CA MET A 222 2.56 -17.49 5.01
C MET A 222 1.46 -18.53 5.21
N LYS A 223 0.36 -18.45 4.45
CA LYS A 223 -0.81 -19.35 4.56
C LYS A 223 -0.68 -20.55 3.62
N ASP A 224 -0.49 -20.28 2.33
CA ASP A 224 -0.64 -21.23 1.23
C ASP A 224 0.74 -21.63 0.64
N GLY A 225 1.84 -21.07 1.13
CA GLY A 225 3.21 -21.31 0.67
C GLY A 225 3.64 -20.50 -0.56
N TRP A 226 2.70 -19.78 -1.20
CA TRP A 226 2.94 -18.95 -2.38
C TRP A 226 1.91 -17.81 -2.46
N ALA A 227 2.14 -16.83 -3.35
CA ALA A 227 1.14 -15.82 -3.69
C ALA A 227 1.33 -15.27 -5.12
N GLU A 228 0.25 -14.81 -5.75
CA GLU A 228 0.32 -14.12 -7.03
C GLU A 228 0.96 -12.73 -6.92
N CYS A 229 2.07 -12.52 -7.63
CA CYS A 229 2.72 -11.22 -7.70
C CYS A 229 1.92 -10.28 -8.62
N GLY A 230 0.88 -9.63 -8.07
CA GLY A 230 -0.12 -8.80 -8.77
C GLY A 230 0.35 -7.61 -9.60
N GLY A 231 1.66 -7.44 -9.84
CA GLY A 231 2.23 -6.46 -10.78
C GLY A 231 3.31 -5.58 -10.17
N ALA A 232 3.81 -4.64 -10.96
CA ALA A 232 4.53 -3.46 -10.49
C ALA A 232 3.65 -2.22 -10.64
N VAL A 233 3.78 -1.26 -9.71
CA VAL A 233 3.25 0.10 -9.83
C VAL A 233 4.43 1.08 -9.89
N MET A 234 4.31 2.16 -10.65
CA MET A 234 5.29 3.24 -10.63
C MET A 234 5.12 4.10 -9.36
N LEU A 235 6.24 4.43 -8.73
CA LEU A 235 6.33 5.15 -7.46
C LEU A 235 6.92 6.54 -7.67
N ASN A 236 6.39 7.54 -6.96
CA ASN A 236 7.09 8.81 -6.79
C ASN A 236 8.26 8.59 -5.82
N ALA A 237 9.48 8.93 -6.21
CA ALA A 237 10.67 8.54 -5.45
C ALA A 237 11.45 9.66 -4.78
N ARG A 238 11.27 10.93 -5.15
CA ARG A 238 12.00 12.05 -4.51
C ARG A 238 11.55 12.27 -3.07
N ALA A 239 12.52 12.40 -2.16
CA ALA A 239 12.29 12.86 -0.79
C ALA A 239 11.63 14.25 -0.77
N GLY A 240 10.92 14.57 0.32
CA GLY A 240 10.21 15.84 0.48
C GLY A 240 8.90 15.96 -0.32
N LEU A 241 8.75 15.26 -1.45
CA LEU A 241 7.54 15.34 -2.29
C LEU A 241 6.26 14.90 -1.56
N TRP A 242 6.36 13.94 -0.64
CA TRP A 242 5.26 13.47 0.22
C TRP A 242 5.17 14.19 1.57
N ASP A 243 6.15 15.04 1.90
CA ASP A 243 6.17 15.84 3.14
C ASP A 243 5.76 17.30 2.89
N ALA A 244 5.72 17.71 1.62
CA ALA A 244 5.37 19.03 1.13
C ALA A 244 4.04 19.55 1.72
N ARG A 245 4.13 20.67 2.43
CA ARG A 245 3.03 21.27 3.20
C ARG A 245 2.12 22.15 2.34
N GLY A 246 2.60 22.56 1.16
CA GLY A 246 1.87 23.38 0.20
C GLY A 246 2.25 23.09 -1.26
N VAL A 247 1.46 23.66 -2.18
CA VAL A 247 1.61 23.45 -3.63
C VAL A 247 2.99 23.89 -4.15
N ARG A 248 3.59 24.93 -3.53
CA ARG A 248 4.92 25.43 -3.90
C ARG A 248 6.03 24.43 -3.55
N GLU A 249 6.13 24.02 -2.28
CA GLU A 249 7.09 23.00 -1.85
C GLU A 249 6.99 21.71 -2.70
N TRP A 250 5.77 21.29 -3.04
CA TRP A 250 5.53 20.15 -3.93
C TRP A 250 6.02 20.40 -5.36
N TRP A 251 5.76 21.58 -5.89
CA TRP A 251 6.15 21.99 -7.24
C TRP A 251 7.66 22.09 -7.42
N ASP A 252 8.33 22.70 -6.45
CA ASP A 252 9.77 22.92 -6.46
C ASP A 252 10.49 21.53 -6.54
N VAL A 253 10.08 20.55 -5.71
CA VAL A 253 10.58 19.15 -5.76
C VAL A 253 10.24 18.40 -7.07
N VAL A 254 9.18 18.79 -7.79
CA VAL A 254 8.82 18.21 -9.10
C VAL A 254 9.64 18.80 -10.25
N VAL A 255 9.91 20.10 -10.22
CA VAL A 255 10.47 20.85 -11.36
C VAL A 255 11.99 21.02 -11.26
N GLU A 256 12.55 21.06 -10.05
CA GLU A 256 14.00 21.18 -9.88
C GLU A 256 14.76 19.92 -10.35
N PRO A 257 15.95 20.07 -10.96
CA PRO A 257 16.85 18.95 -11.21
C PRO A 257 17.33 18.36 -9.88
N ALA A 258 17.11 17.06 -9.69
CA ALA A 258 17.61 16.29 -8.55
C ALA A 258 18.04 14.89 -9.03
N PRO A 259 19.10 14.28 -8.46
CA PRO A 259 19.61 12.98 -8.90
C PRO A 259 18.57 11.88 -8.81
N ALA A 260 17.85 11.81 -7.68
CA ALA A 260 16.72 10.90 -7.50
C ALA A 260 15.65 11.11 -8.60
N PRO A 261 15.35 10.09 -9.43
CA PRO A 261 14.31 10.18 -10.45
C PRO A 261 12.96 10.53 -9.81
N LEU A 262 12.17 11.39 -10.44
CA LEU A 262 10.84 11.74 -9.92
C LEU A 262 9.94 10.49 -9.82
N ILE A 263 10.10 9.53 -10.74
CA ILE A 263 9.30 8.31 -10.85
C ILE A 263 10.21 7.09 -11.06
N VAL A 264 9.96 6.01 -10.29
CA VAL A 264 10.74 4.76 -10.30
C VAL A 264 9.83 3.53 -10.35
N SER A 265 10.37 2.38 -10.76
CA SER A 265 9.66 1.11 -10.66
C SER A 265 9.74 0.55 -9.24
N SER A 266 8.59 0.18 -8.66
CA SER A 266 8.56 -0.56 -7.39
C SER A 266 9.34 -1.88 -7.42
N LYS A 267 9.55 -2.50 -8.59
CA LYS A 267 10.29 -3.78 -8.73
C LYS A 267 11.75 -3.67 -9.14
N MET A 268 12.24 -2.49 -9.54
CA MET A 268 13.61 -2.33 -10.07
C MET A 268 14.32 -1.22 -9.28
N PRO A 269 14.74 -1.49 -8.03
CA PRO A 269 15.42 -0.53 -7.19
C PRO A 269 16.87 -0.29 -7.62
N ASP A 270 17.51 -1.28 -8.24
CA ASP A 270 18.97 -1.33 -8.43
C ASP A 270 19.54 -0.06 -9.07
N PRO A 271 19.03 0.45 -10.21
CA PRO A 271 19.58 1.66 -10.83
C PRO A 271 19.49 2.90 -9.94
N VAL A 272 18.52 2.95 -9.02
CA VAL A 272 18.32 4.10 -8.13
C VAL A 272 19.16 3.98 -6.85
N ILE A 273 19.39 2.75 -6.38
CA ILE A 273 20.34 2.47 -5.30
C ILE A 273 21.78 2.76 -5.74
N ASP A 274 22.11 2.40 -6.99
CA ASP A 274 23.47 2.48 -7.50
C ASP A 274 23.82 3.91 -8.01
N GLU A 275 22.83 4.77 -8.34
CA GLU A 275 23.03 6.15 -8.86
C GLU A 275 22.70 7.28 -7.87
N CYS A 276 21.90 7.05 -6.82
CA CYS A 276 21.40 8.10 -5.91
C CYS A 276 21.81 7.87 -4.45
N ALA A 277 21.89 8.93 -3.64
CA ALA A 277 22.03 8.77 -2.19
C ALA A 277 20.69 8.38 -1.56
N ALA A 278 20.71 7.54 -0.50
CA ALA A 278 19.47 7.05 0.10
C ALA A 278 18.57 8.18 0.63
N ASP A 279 19.13 9.22 1.24
CA ASP A 279 18.39 10.34 1.82
C ASP A 279 17.54 11.13 0.79
N GLN A 280 17.99 11.19 -0.46
CA GLN A 280 17.30 11.80 -1.60
C GLN A 280 16.01 11.08 -2.01
N VAL A 281 15.75 9.87 -1.49
CA VAL A 281 14.60 9.03 -1.82
C VAL A 281 13.50 9.08 -0.75
N ASP A 282 12.22 8.98 -1.15
CA ASP A 282 11.06 8.96 -0.26
C ASP A 282 11.15 7.78 0.74
N GLY A 283 10.90 8.04 2.02
CA GLY A 283 11.00 7.05 3.10
C GLY A 283 10.12 5.80 2.88
N PHE A 284 8.96 5.97 2.25
CA PHE A 284 8.10 4.87 1.83
C PHE A 284 8.75 3.97 0.77
N VAL A 285 9.45 4.58 -0.18
CA VAL A 285 10.11 3.85 -1.27
C VAL A 285 11.29 3.06 -0.74
N ARG A 286 12.10 3.65 0.17
CA ARG A 286 13.12 2.90 0.93
C ARG A 286 12.51 1.75 1.74
N LEU A 287 11.44 1.99 2.49
CA LEU A 287 10.74 0.97 3.28
C LEU A 287 10.20 -0.17 2.41
N TYR A 288 9.63 0.15 1.25
CA TYR A 288 9.16 -0.84 0.28
C TYR A 288 10.32 -1.63 -0.33
N TRP A 289 11.44 -0.99 -0.67
CA TRP A 289 12.60 -1.66 -1.27
C TRP A 289 13.37 -2.57 -0.30
N ARG A 290 13.26 -2.38 1.03
CA ARG A 290 13.71 -3.38 2.02
C ARG A 290 13.04 -4.75 1.83
N TYR A 291 11.82 -4.79 1.31
CA TYR A 291 11.12 -6.03 0.96
C TYR A 291 11.57 -6.59 -0.40
N VAL A 292 12.04 -5.75 -1.33
CA VAL A 292 12.44 -6.17 -2.69
C VAL A 292 13.89 -6.69 -2.73
N VAL A 293 14.84 -6.01 -2.08
CA VAL A 293 16.27 -6.35 -2.08
C VAL A 293 16.85 -6.67 -0.69
N GLY A 294 15.98 -6.78 0.33
CA GLY A 294 16.38 -7.08 1.71
C GLY A 294 16.72 -5.83 2.53
N ARG A 295 16.70 -5.98 3.86
CA ARG A 295 17.04 -4.88 4.79
C ARG A 295 18.49 -4.44 4.65
N ASP A 296 19.41 -5.39 4.56
CA ASP A 296 20.85 -5.11 4.67
C ASP A 296 21.34 -4.23 3.51
N ARG A 297 20.93 -4.51 2.26
CA ARG A 297 21.30 -3.66 1.11
C ARG A 297 20.75 -2.23 1.22
N VAL A 298 19.60 -2.04 1.88
CA VAL A 298 18.99 -0.72 2.15
C VAL A 298 19.52 -0.09 3.46
N ALA A 299 20.46 -0.76 4.14
CA ALA A 299 21.21 -0.23 5.29
C ALA A 299 22.69 0.03 4.96
N TRP A 300 23.19 -0.53 3.85
CA TRP A 300 24.48 -0.18 3.22
C TRP A 300 24.35 0.96 2.19
N TRP A 301 23.16 1.55 2.07
CA TRP A 301 22.80 2.64 1.14
C TRP A 301 22.38 3.88 1.92
#